data_AF-A0A0L8GDH0-F1
#
_entry.id   AF-A0A0L8GDH0-F1
#
_cell.length_a   1.000
_cell.length_b   1.000
_cell.length_c   1.000
_cell.angle_alpha   90.00
_cell.angle_beta   90.00
_cell.angle_gamma   90.00
#
_symmetry.space_group_name_H-M   'P 1'
#
loop_
_entity.id
_entity.type
_entity.pdbx_description
1 polymer ?
#
loop_
_entity_poly.entity_id
_entity_poly.type
_entity_poly.pdbx_seq_one_letter_code
_entity_poly.pdbx_strand_id
1 'polypeptide(L)'
;MFCFFLLAGKRYQELICLYVALCLFVINFFFLIKHFRVDNLYFIAISSIFGILTADFLSGLVHWSADTWGSVDLPAFIRPFREHHIDPTSITRHDFIETNGDTFAVTIPFMLHMSFKFTHFTYDQIRDTYNWECYIFLLAVFVSMTNQV
;
A
#
# COMPACT_ATOMS: atom_id res chain seq x y z
N MET A 1 -16.48 22.61 -15.05
CA MET A 1 -16.77 22.92 -13.64
C MET A 1 -16.91 21.66 -12.77
N PHE A 2 -17.69 20.64 -13.19
CA PHE A 2 -17.83 19.36 -12.46
C PHE A 2 -16.52 18.56 -12.33
N CYS A 3 -15.68 18.56 -13.37
CA CYS A 3 -14.37 17.89 -13.38
C CYS A 3 -13.38 18.48 -12.34
N PHE A 4 -13.44 19.79 -12.08
CA PHE A 4 -12.53 20.46 -11.13
C PHE A 4 -12.87 20.12 -9.66
N PHE A 5 -14.16 19.93 -9.34
CA PHE A 5 -14.61 19.49 -8.01
C PHE A 5 -14.23 18.02 -7.73
N LEU A 6 -14.30 17.15 -8.74
CA LEU A 6 -13.85 15.75 -8.63
C LEU A 6 -12.32 15.66 -8.47
N LEU A 7 -11.56 16.48 -9.19
CA LEU A 7 -10.09 16.55 -9.09
C LEU A 7 -9.62 17.07 -7.72
N ALA A 8 -10.25 18.15 -7.23
CA ALA A 8 -9.96 18.65 -5.89
C ALA A 8 -10.28 17.59 -4.82
N GLY A 9 -11.43 16.94 -4.91
CA GLY A 9 -11.82 15.85 -4.02
C GLY A 9 -10.85 14.67 -4.03
N LYS A 10 -10.38 14.26 -5.21
CA LYS A 10 -9.37 13.19 -5.36
C LYS A 10 -8.04 13.58 -4.71
N ARG A 11 -7.56 14.80 -4.94
CA ARG A 11 -6.31 15.26 -4.33
C ARG A 11 -6.38 15.29 -2.80
N TYR A 12 -7.50 15.75 -2.24
CA TYR A 12 -7.69 15.70 -0.79
C TYR A 12 -7.74 14.25 -0.27
N GLN A 13 -8.40 13.34 -0.98
CA GLN A 13 -8.42 11.92 -0.63
C GLN A 13 -7.01 11.31 -0.65
N GLU A 14 -6.21 11.53 -1.69
CA GLU A 14 -4.82 11.04 -1.78
C GLU A 14 -3.97 11.54 -0.62
N LEU A 15 -4.06 12.84 -0.31
CA LEU A 15 -3.35 13.44 0.82
C LEU A 15 -3.77 12.79 2.15
N ILE A 16 -5.07 12.69 2.41
CA ILE A 16 -5.59 12.09 3.65
C ILE A 16 -5.12 10.63 3.76
N CYS A 17 -5.28 9.84 2.71
CA CYS A 17 -4.88 8.44 2.69
C CYS A 17 -3.37 8.28 2.92
N LEU A 18 -2.54 9.10 2.25
CA LEU A 18 -1.11 9.08 2.42
C LEU A 18 -0.70 9.41 3.86
N TYR A 19 -1.21 10.50 4.44
CA TYR A 19 -0.86 10.87 5.82
C TYR A 19 -1.34 9.84 6.84
N VAL A 20 -2.57 9.32 6.68
CA VAL A 20 -3.10 8.27 7.56
C VAL A 20 -2.25 7.00 7.46
N ALA A 21 -1.93 6.55 6.25
CA ALA A 21 -1.09 5.37 6.04
C ALA A 21 0.31 5.56 6.63
N LEU A 22 0.97 6.71 6.40
CA LEU A 22 2.28 7.00 6.97
C LEU A 22 2.27 7.00 8.50
N CYS A 23 1.26 7.61 9.12
CA CYS A 23 1.08 7.54 10.58
C CYS A 23 0.97 6.09 11.07
N LEU A 24 0.19 5.25 10.38
CA LEU A 24 0.04 3.84 10.74
C LEU A 24 1.34 3.05 10.51
N PHE A 25 2.09 3.32 9.44
CA PHE A 25 3.40 2.71 9.21
C PHE A 25 4.35 3.04 10.36
N VAL A 26 4.43 4.29 10.80
CA VAL A 26 5.28 4.70 11.92
C VAL A 26 4.86 4.02 13.22
N ILE A 27 3.56 3.99 13.52
CA ILE A 27 3.01 3.34 14.73
C ILE A 27 3.33 1.83 14.73
N ASN A 28 3.06 1.13 13.63
CA ASN A 28 3.30 -0.30 13.53
C ASN A 28 4.80 -0.62 13.53
N PHE A 29 5.63 0.21 12.90
CA PHE A 29 7.09 0.04 12.94
C PHE A 29 7.62 0.17 14.37
N PHE A 30 7.12 1.13 15.14
CA PHE A 30 7.44 1.26 16.55
C PHE A 30 7.07 0.00 17.35
N PHE A 31 5.87 -0.56 17.13
CA PHE A 31 5.48 -1.81 17.77
C PHE A 31 6.34 -3.01 17.33
N LEU A 32 6.68 -3.11 16.05
CA LEU A 32 7.56 -4.15 15.54
C LEU A 32 8.94 -4.11 16.20
N ILE A 33 9.52 -2.92 16.38
CA ILE A 33 10.78 -2.74 17.11
C ILE A 33 10.62 -3.14 18.58
N LYS A 34 9.54 -2.70 19.23
CA LYS A 34 9.29 -3.01 20.65
C LYS A 34 9.19 -4.52 20.92
N HIS A 35 8.63 -5.28 19.97
CA HIS A 35 8.47 -6.74 20.07
C HIS A 35 9.57 -7.52 19.33
N PHE A 36 10.63 -6.84 18.86
CA PHE A 36 11.70 -7.46 18.10
C PHE A 36 12.49 -8.49 18.90
N ARG A 37 12.86 -9.58 18.23
CA ARG A 37 13.74 -10.63 18.74
C ARG A 37 14.73 -11.01 17.66
N VAL A 38 15.98 -11.22 18.07
CA VAL A 38 17.08 -11.57 17.16
C VAL A 38 16.80 -12.87 16.40
N ASP A 39 16.12 -13.82 17.04
CA ASP A 39 15.69 -15.09 16.43
C ASP A 39 14.83 -14.90 15.17
N ASN A 40 14.13 -13.77 15.05
CA ASN A 40 13.24 -13.47 13.94
C ASN A 40 13.97 -12.83 12.74
N LEU A 41 15.26 -12.50 12.85
CA LEU A 41 15.98 -11.75 11.81
C LEU A 41 16.02 -12.49 10.47
N TYR A 42 16.20 -13.81 10.49
CA TYR A 42 16.13 -14.63 9.27
C TYR A 42 14.72 -14.64 8.66
N PHE A 43 13.68 -14.68 9.49
CA PHE A 43 12.30 -14.58 9.02
C PHE A 43 12.00 -13.22 8.41
N ILE A 44 12.52 -12.13 8.97
CA ILE A 44 12.38 -10.79 8.37
C ILE A 44 13.01 -10.75 6.98
N ALA A 45 14.19 -11.35 6.79
CA ALA A 45 14.82 -11.41 5.47
C ALA A 45 13.98 -12.21 4.45
N ILE A 46 13.46 -13.38 4.85
CA ILE A 46 12.53 -14.16 4.03
C ILE A 46 11.28 -13.34 3.72
N SER A 47 10.68 -12.71 4.72
CA SER A 47 9.49 -11.87 4.59
C SER A 47 9.72 -10.71 3.63
N SER A 48 10.91 -10.12 3.58
CA SER A 48 11.25 -9.08 2.60
C SER A 48 11.24 -9.64 1.17
N ILE A 49 11.86 -10.80 0.95
CA ILE A 49 11.92 -11.44 -0.37
C ILE A 49 10.52 -11.83 -0.85
N PHE A 50 9.74 -12.51 0.00
CA PHE A 50 8.37 -12.88 -0.37
C PHE A 50 7.46 -11.66 -0.45
N GLY A 51 7.68 -10.63 0.37
CA GLY A 51 6.91 -9.39 0.32
C GLY A 51 7.03 -8.70 -1.03
N ILE A 52 8.26 -8.54 -1.55
CA ILE A 52 8.47 -7.91 -2.85
C ILE A 52 7.94 -8.77 -4.00
N LEU A 53 8.14 -10.09 -3.96
CA LEU A 53 7.62 -11.00 -4.98
C LEU A 53 6.08 -11.01 -5.00
N THR A 54 5.44 -11.01 -3.83
CA THR A 54 3.98 -10.95 -3.74
C THR A 54 3.47 -9.58 -4.21
N ALA A 55 4.13 -8.48 -3.86
CA ALA A 55 3.75 -7.15 -4.33
C ALA A 55 3.82 -7.05 -5.86
N ASP A 56 4.92 -7.51 -6.46
CA ASP A 56 5.12 -7.53 -7.92
C ASP A 56 4.04 -8.39 -8.61
N PHE A 57 3.81 -9.61 -8.11
CA PHE A 57 2.79 -10.49 -8.66
C PHE A 57 1.37 -9.91 -8.54
N LEU A 58 0.98 -9.41 -7.36
CA LEU A 58 -0.37 -8.88 -7.12
C LEU A 58 -0.61 -7.58 -7.88
N SER A 59 0.38 -6.69 -7.96
CA SER A 59 0.27 -5.47 -8.76
C SER A 59 0.10 -5.82 -10.25
N GLY A 60 0.92 -6.73 -10.78
CA GLY A 60 0.78 -7.24 -12.15
C GLY A 60 -0.58 -7.89 -12.41
N LEU A 61 -1.11 -8.67 -11.45
CA LEU A 61 -2.43 -9.29 -11.54
C LEU A 61 -3.55 -8.23 -11.57
N VAL A 62 -3.47 -7.23 -10.69
CA VAL A 62 -4.44 -6.12 -10.66
C VAL A 62 -4.38 -5.32 -11.96
N HIS A 63 -3.18 -4.99 -12.45
CA HIS A 63 -2.99 -4.28 -13.71
C HIS A 63 -3.59 -5.07 -14.88
N TRP A 64 -3.20 -6.34 -15.03
CA TRP A 64 -3.75 -7.22 -16.07
C TRP A 64 -5.29 -7.31 -16.00
N SER A 65 -5.85 -7.38 -14.80
CA SER A 65 -7.30 -7.44 -14.61
C SER A 65 -7.99 -6.13 -15.03
N ALA A 66 -7.38 -4.99 -14.72
CA ALA A 66 -7.88 -3.67 -15.10
C ALA A 66 -7.84 -3.48 -16.62
N ASP A 67 -6.78 -3.95 -17.29
CA ASP A 67 -6.63 -3.85 -18.74
C ASP A 67 -7.58 -4.80 -19.49
N THR A 68 -7.81 -5.99 -18.94
CA THR A 68 -8.63 -7.02 -19.58
C THR A 68 -10.13 -6.76 -19.41
N TRP A 69 -10.55 -6.32 -18.22
CA TRP A 69 -11.97 -6.21 -17.85
C TRP A 69 -12.43 -4.82 -17.42
N GLY A 70 -11.52 -3.86 -17.21
CA GLY A 70 -11.88 -2.51 -16.77
C GLY A 70 -12.56 -1.70 -17.88
N SER A 71 -13.73 -1.15 -17.59
CA SER A 71 -14.44 -0.21 -18.49
C SER A 71 -14.10 1.24 -18.16
N VAL A 72 -14.20 2.13 -19.16
CA VAL A 72 -13.91 3.58 -19.01
C VAL A 72 -14.92 4.28 -18.09
N ASP A 73 -16.07 3.64 -17.84
CA ASP A 73 -17.15 4.14 -17.00
C ASP A 73 -16.91 3.93 -15.49
N LEU A 74 -15.76 3.35 -15.11
CA LEU A 74 -15.29 3.21 -13.73
C LEU A 74 -14.14 4.22 -13.46
N PRO A 75 -14.48 5.47 -13.07
CA PRO A 75 -13.61 6.62 -13.34
C PRO A 75 -12.39 6.77 -12.43
N ALA A 76 -12.39 6.18 -11.23
CA ALA A 76 -11.36 6.47 -10.23
C ALA A 76 -10.12 5.59 -10.34
N PHE A 77 -10.30 4.28 -10.60
CA PHE A 77 -9.19 3.32 -10.62
C PHE A 77 -8.68 3.02 -12.03
N ILE A 78 -9.55 2.96 -13.05
CA ILE A 78 -9.19 2.50 -14.41
C ILE A 78 -8.64 3.62 -15.30
N ARG A 79 -8.98 4.88 -15.00
CA ARG A 79 -8.57 6.02 -15.82
C ARG A 79 -7.03 6.24 -15.84
N PRO A 80 -6.31 6.17 -14.70
CA PRO A 80 -4.84 6.25 -14.70
C PRO A 80 -4.17 5.10 -15.47
N PHE A 81 -4.72 3.87 -15.39
CA PHE A 81 -4.22 2.72 -16.15
C PHE A 81 -4.32 2.90 -17.67
N ARG A 82 -5.25 3.71 -18.18
CA ARG A 82 -5.35 3.94 -19.63
C ARG A 82 -4.56 5.16 -20.09
N GLU A 83 -4.37 6.14 -19.22
CA GLU A 83 -3.66 7.38 -19.53
C GLU A 83 -2.17 7.13 -19.80
N HIS A 84 -1.53 6.23 -19.05
CA HIS A 84 -0.12 5.89 -19.28
C HIS A 84 0.13 5.08 -20.57
N HIS A 85 -0.86 4.34 -21.08
CA HIS A 85 -0.75 3.69 -22.39
C HIS A 85 -0.81 4.69 -23.56
N ILE A 86 -1.49 5.83 -23.36
CA ILE A 86 -1.55 6.92 -24.34
C ILE A 86 -0.31 7.81 -24.20
N ASP A 87 0.15 8.01 -22.96
CA ASP A 87 1.28 8.88 -22.63
C ASP A 87 2.13 8.27 -21.51
N PRO A 88 3.11 7.40 -21.85
CA PRO A 88 3.97 6.72 -20.88
C PRO A 88 4.83 7.68 -20.06
N THR A 89 4.98 8.91 -20.51
CA THR A 89 5.76 9.94 -19.84
C THR A 89 4.94 10.74 -18.82
N SER A 90 3.65 10.46 -18.66
CA SER A 90 2.80 11.10 -17.67
C SER A 90 3.32 10.86 -16.25
N ILE A 91 3.84 9.66 -15.96
CA ILE A 91 4.47 9.32 -14.68
C ILE A 91 5.61 10.28 -14.29
N THR A 92 6.36 10.84 -15.25
CA THR A 92 7.46 11.77 -14.95
C THR A 92 6.99 13.20 -14.72
N ARG A 93 5.70 13.47 -14.94
CA ARG A 93 5.08 14.79 -14.81
C ARG A 93 4.13 14.89 -13.62
N HIS A 94 3.68 13.75 -13.09
CA HIS A 94 2.89 13.68 -11.87
C HIS A 94 3.79 13.69 -10.63
N ASP A 95 3.27 14.26 -9.54
CA ASP A 95 3.98 14.25 -8.27
C ASP A 95 3.79 12.93 -7.52
N PHE A 96 4.63 12.68 -6.51
CA PHE A 96 4.61 11.43 -5.74
C PHE A 96 3.24 11.06 -5.15
N ILE A 97 2.46 12.06 -4.76
CA ILE A 97 1.16 11.85 -4.12
C ILE A 97 0.14 11.40 -5.17
N GLU A 98 0.18 11.96 -6.37
CA GLU A 98 -0.68 11.55 -7.48
C GLU A 98 -0.29 10.19 -8.06
N THR A 99 0.99 9.80 -7.97
CA THR A 99 1.46 8.49 -8.46
C THR A 99 1.36 7.36 -7.44
N ASN A 100 1.18 7.64 -6.14
CA ASN A 100 1.15 6.60 -5.09
C ASN A 100 -0.05 6.72 -4.13
N GLY A 101 -0.87 7.76 -4.24
CA GLY A 101 -1.94 8.03 -3.27
C GLY A 101 -2.92 6.87 -3.10
N ASP A 102 -3.27 6.15 -4.18
CA ASP A 102 -4.21 5.03 -4.08
C ASP A 102 -3.51 3.75 -3.60
N THR A 103 -2.23 3.54 -3.92
CA THR A 103 -1.47 2.42 -3.34
C THR A 103 -1.28 2.59 -1.83
N PHE A 104 -1.05 3.80 -1.33
CA PHE A 104 -1.10 4.09 0.10
C PHE A 104 -2.49 3.82 0.70
N ALA A 105 -3.57 4.22 0.03
CA ALA A 105 -4.94 3.95 0.49
C ALA A 105 -5.23 2.46 0.66
N VAL A 106 -4.73 1.61 -0.26
CA VAL A 106 -4.88 0.14 -0.20
C VAL A 106 -4.22 -0.47 1.04
N THR A 107 -3.14 0.12 1.55
CA THR A 107 -2.42 -0.43 2.72
C THR A 107 -3.12 -0.15 4.06
N ILE A 108 -3.95 0.90 4.14
CA ILE A 108 -4.62 1.36 5.38
C ILE A 108 -5.35 0.24 6.13
N PRO A 109 -6.27 -0.56 5.53
CA PRO A 109 -6.99 -1.59 6.28
C PRO A 109 -6.06 -2.64 6.92
N PHE A 110 -4.98 -3.02 6.23
CA PHE A 110 -3.99 -3.96 6.75
C PHE A 110 -3.20 -3.37 7.90
N MET A 111 -2.77 -2.10 7.76
CA MET A 111 -2.04 -1.40 8.81
C MET A 111 -2.90 -1.11 10.05
N LEU A 112 -4.19 -0.79 9.86
CA LEU A 112 -5.15 -0.66 10.97
C LEU A 112 -5.34 -1.98 11.71
N HIS A 113 -5.52 -3.08 10.98
CA HIS A 113 -5.66 -4.41 11.58
C HIS A 113 -4.40 -4.81 12.39
N MET A 114 -3.21 -4.53 11.85
CA MET A 114 -1.94 -4.75 12.57
C MET A 114 -1.86 -3.90 13.85
N SER A 115 -2.21 -2.61 13.79
CA SER A 115 -2.24 -1.73 14.96
C SER A 115 -3.24 -2.21 16.02
N PHE A 116 -4.40 -2.69 15.58
CA PHE A 116 -5.39 -3.30 16.47
C PHE A 116 -4.80 -4.50 17.21
N LYS A 117 -4.11 -5.41 16.49
CA LYS A 117 -3.46 -6.56 17.11
C LYS A 117 -2.41 -6.14 18.14
N PHE A 118 -1.49 -5.23 17.80
CA PHE A 118 -0.44 -4.80 18.74
C PHE A 118 -0.99 -4.09 19.99
N THR A 119 -2.18 -3.50 19.91
CA THR A 119 -2.80 -2.78 21.04
C THR A 119 -3.72 -3.66 21.89
N HIS A 120 -4.28 -4.74 21.34
CA HIS A 120 -5.29 -5.56 22.02
C HIS A 120 -4.84 -6.99 22.33
N PHE A 121 -3.83 -7.52 21.64
CA PHE A 121 -3.35 -8.88 21.86
C PHE A 121 -2.40 -8.96 23.06
N THR A 122 -2.36 -10.12 23.70
CA THR A 122 -1.38 -10.41 24.74
C THR A 122 0.02 -10.57 24.15
N TYR A 123 1.05 -10.51 25.00
CA TYR A 123 2.44 -10.69 24.55
C TYR A 123 2.67 -12.03 23.80
N ASP A 124 2.09 -13.13 24.30
CA ASP A 124 2.23 -14.44 23.66
C ASP A 124 1.51 -14.49 22.30
N GLN A 125 0.32 -13.90 22.18
CA GLN A 125 -0.41 -13.82 20.90
C GLN A 125 0.34 -12.97 19.87
N ILE A 126 0.96 -11.86 20.30
CA ILE A 126 1.83 -11.04 19.44
C ILE A 126 3.03 -11.87 19.00
N ARG A 127 3.68 -12.59 19.92
CA ARG A 127 4.82 -13.45 19.62
C ARG A 127 4.49 -14.51 18.57
N ASP A 128 3.34 -15.15 18.67
CA ASP A 128 2.92 -16.22 17.76
C ASP A 128 2.61 -15.71 16.35
N THR A 129 2.24 -14.43 16.21
CA THR A 129 1.92 -13.82 14.92
C THR A 129 2.98 -12.85 14.39
N TYR A 130 4.04 -12.58 15.16
CA TYR A 130 5.04 -11.55 14.86
C TYR A 130 5.64 -11.67 13.46
N ASN A 131 6.05 -12.87 13.05
CA ASN A 131 6.68 -13.09 11.74
C ASN A 131 5.70 -12.81 10.59
N TRP A 132 4.41 -13.13 10.79
CA TRP A 132 3.35 -12.78 9.84
C TRP A 132 3.14 -11.27 9.75
N GLU A 133 3.15 -10.58 10.89
CA GLU A 133 3.05 -9.11 10.89
C GLU A 133 4.27 -8.46 10.22
N CYS A 134 5.49 -9.00 10.39
CA CYS A 134 6.66 -8.54 9.62
C CYS A 134 6.45 -8.70 8.11
N TYR A 135 5.92 -9.84 7.68
CA TYR A 135 5.59 -10.07 6.27
C TYR A 135 4.55 -9.07 5.75
N ILE A 136 3.43 -8.89 6.46
CA ILE A 136 2.38 -7.94 6.07
C ILE A 136 2.90 -6.51 6.05
N PHE A 137 3.75 -6.13 7.01
CA PHE A 137 4.35 -4.79 7.05
C PHE A 137 5.24 -4.54 5.85
N LEU A 138 6.14 -5.47 5.54
CA LEU A 138 7.06 -5.36 4.41
C LEU A 138 6.32 -5.40 3.07
N LEU A 139 5.33 -6.30 2.93
CA LEU A 139 4.44 -6.34 1.78
C LEU A 139 3.74 -4.99 1.59
N ALA A 140 3.19 -4.40 2.65
CA ALA A 140 2.55 -3.10 2.58
C ALA A 140 3.52 -1.97 2.17
N VAL A 141 4.77 -2.00 2.67
CA VAL A 141 5.83 -1.08 2.22
C VAL A 141 6.05 -1.22 0.72
N PHE A 142 6.25 -2.43 0.21
CA PHE A 142 6.46 -2.65 -1.23
C PHE A 142 5.24 -2.24 -2.07
N VAL A 143 4.03 -2.60 -1.64
CA VAL A 143 2.77 -2.20 -2.31
C VAL A 143 2.65 -0.67 -2.38
N SER A 144 2.95 0.05 -1.29
CA SER A 144 2.88 1.51 -1.25
C SER A 144 3.90 2.23 -2.15
N MET A 145 4.92 1.50 -2.62
CA MET A 145 5.95 2.01 -3.53
C MET A 145 5.75 1.55 -4.97
N THR A 146 4.74 0.72 -5.24
CA THR A 146 4.31 0.39 -6.61
C THR A 146 3.57 1.59 -7.16
N ASN A 147 4.22 2.39 -8.02
CA ASN A 147 3.58 3.53 -8.67
C ASN A 147 2.36 3.06 -9.48
N GLN A 148 1.28 3.85 -9.45
CA GLN A 148 -0.02 3.53 -10.06
C GLN A 148 -0.22 4.11 -11.47
N VAL A 149 0.71 4.95 -11.95
CA VAL A 149 0.69 5.64 -13.26
C VAL A 149 1.95 5.27 -14.02
#